data_AF-A0A2W6C7A8-F1
#
_entry.id   AF-A0A2W6C7A8-F1
#
_cell.length_a   1.000
_cell.length_b   1.000
_cell.length_c   1.000
_cell.angle_alpha   90.00
_cell.angle_beta   90.00
_cell.angle_gamma   90.00
#
_symmetry.space_group_name_H-M   'P 1'
#
loop_
_entity.id
_entity.type
_entity.pdbx_description
1 polymer ?
#
loop_
_entity_poly.entity_id
_entity_poly.type
_entity_poly.pdbx_seq_one_letter_code
_entity_poly.pdbx_strand_id
1 'polypeptide(L)'
;MINMPWVRSGGDGAPPELQGAGWTATGLADPLAPSGLVTDHARTHGRLDALVAVHAQSSRQDMAAVTTAGLDASFAVNTRATILLVQAAAAVGYVAWCCSRPECTRVRCRRKSLTRRRKRPCRA
;
A
#
# COMPACT_ATOMS: atom_id res chain seq x y z
N MET A 1 19.66 21.83 6.66
CA MET A 1 18.34 21.78 5.99
C MET A 1 18.51 21.06 4.68
N ILE A 2 17.89 19.91 4.50
CA ILE A 2 17.92 19.18 3.23
C ILE A 2 16.93 19.89 2.29
N ASN A 3 17.44 20.63 1.30
CA ASN A 3 16.63 21.29 0.28
C ASN A 3 16.28 20.27 -0.81
N MET A 4 15.19 19.53 -0.63
CA MET A 4 14.65 18.67 -1.68
C MET A 4 13.61 19.46 -2.49
N PRO A 5 13.86 19.75 -3.79
CA PRO A 5 12.95 20.56 -4.61
C PRO A 5 11.54 19.94 -4.73
N TRP A 6 11.43 18.61 -4.61
CA TRP A 6 10.18 17.85 -4.63
C TRP A 6 9.29 18.03 -3.38
N VAL A 7 9.77 18.69 -2.31
CA VAL A 7 8.99 18.95 -1.09
C VAL A 7 8.10 20.19 -1.24
N ARG A 8 8.40 21.08 -2.18
CA ARG A 8 7.75 22.40 -2.28
C ARG A 8 6.37 22.35 -2.95
N SER A 9 6.17 21.37 -3.81
CA SER A 9 4.91 21.06 -4.47
C SER A 9 4.80 19.55 -4.33
N GLY A 10 3.69 19.02 -3.80
CA GLY A 10 3.37 17.62 -4.14
C GLY A 10 3.57 17.46 -5.65
N GLY A 11 4.16 16.35 -6.11
CA GLY A 11 4.56 16.20 -7.51
C GLY A 11 3.50 16.78 -8.43
N ASP A 12 3.89 17.53 -9.45
CA ASP A 12 3.04 18.33 -10.36
C ASP A 12 1.94 17.53 -11.10
N GLY A 13 1.80 16.25 -10.78
CA GLY A 13 0.90 15.32 -11.41
C GLY A 13 1.36 14.99 -12.81
N ALA A 14 2.58 15.35 -13.22
CA ALA A 14 3.10 14.96 -14.50
C ALA A 14 3.47 13.46 -14.48
N PRO A 15 3.28 12.77 -15.62
CA PRO A 15 3.79 11.41 -15.76
C PRO A 15 5.32 11.40 -15.62
N PRO A 16 5.89 10.43 -14.88
CA PRO A 16 7.33 10.26 -14.81
C PRO A 16 7.85 9.79 -16.17
N GLU A 17 9.06 10.24 -16.51
CA GLU A 17 9.75 9.79 -17.72
C GLU A 17 10.37 8.40 -17.49
N LEU A 18 9.51 7.38 -17.40
CA LEU A 18 9.88 5.98 -17.19
C LEU A 18 9.30 5.11 -18.30
N GLN A 19 10.17 4.69 -19.22
CA GLN A 19 9.77 3.84 -20.34
C GLN A 19 9.22 2.49 -19.85
N GLY A 20 8.08 2.08 -20.40
CA GLY A 20 7.43 0.80 -20.08
C GLY A 20 6.69 0.75 -18.74
N ALA A 21 6.72 1.82 -17.94
CA ALA A 21 5.93 1.92 -16.71
C ALA A 21 4.55 2.50 -17.00
N GLY A 22 3.49 1.81 -16.55
CA GLY A 22 2.16 2.40 -16.47
C GLY A 22 2.11 3.48 -15.38
N TRP A 23 1.44 4.59 -15.65
CA TRP A 23 1.28 5.68 -14.70
C TRP A 23 -0.16 6.18 -14.65
N THR A 24 -0.58 6.66 -13.49
CA THR A 24 -1.89 7.27 -13.27
C THR A 24 -1.79 8.34 -12.18
N ALA A 25 -2.21 9.58 -12.49
CA ALA A 25 -2.37 10.61 -11.48
C ALA A 25 -3.52 10.25 -10.54
N THR A 26 -3.26 10.19 -9.24
CA THR A 26 -4.30 9.90 -8.24
C THR A 26 -3.97 10.52 -6.89
N GLY A 27 -4.95 11.18 -6.28
CA GLY A 27 -4.83 11.75 -4.94
C GLY A 27 -5.17 10.73 -3.86
N LEU A 28 -4.18 10.37 -3.03
CA LEU A 28 -4.36 9.40 -1.95
C LEU A 28 -5.10 9.95 -0.71
N ALA A 29 -5.50 11.22 -0.73
CA ALA A 29 -6.44 11.75 0.26
C ALA A 29 -7.84 11.13 0.09
N ASP A 30 -8.23 10.71 -1.12
CA ASP A 30 -9.48 9.98 -1.36
C ASP A 30 -9.37 8.56 -0.77
N PRO A 31 -10.27 8.16 0.15
CA PRO A 31 -10.25 6.80 0.72
C PRO A 31 -10.51 5.69 -0.31
N LEU A 32 -11.09 5.97 -1.48
CA LEU A 32 -11.37 4.95 -2.51
C LEU A 32 -10.19 4.73 -3.48
N ALA A 33 -9.31 5.73 -3.61
CA ALA A 33 -8.17 5.69 -4.52
C ALA A 33 -7.25 4.46 -4.32
N PRO A 34 -6.87 4.07 -3.08
CA PRO A 34 -6.02 2.89 -2.86
C PRO A 34 -6.54 1.60 -3.47
N SER A 35 -7.83 1.31 -3.31
CA SER A 35 -8.44 0.09 -3.87
C SER A 35 -8.53 0.14 -5.39
N GLY A 36 -8.82 1.31 -5.96
CA GLY A 36 -8.88 1.50 -7.41
C GLY A 36 -7.54 1.20 -8.07
N LEU A 37 -6.47 1.83 -7.58
CA LEU A 37 -5.10 1.63 -8.09
C LEU A 37 -4.68 0.16 -8.09
N VAL A 38 -4.90 -0.54 -6.98
CA VAL A 38 -4.51 -1.96 -6.86
C VAL A 38 -5.35 -2.84 -7.77
N THR A 39 -6.66 -2.60 -7.85
CA THR A 39 -7.57 -3.39 -8.68
C THR A 39 -7.28 -3.20 -10.17
N ASP A 40 -7.04 -1.96 -10.60
CA ASP A 40 -6.70 -1.66 -11.99
C ASP A 40 -5.33 -2.24 -12.39
N HIS A 41 -4.34 -2.17 -11.50
CA HIS A 41 -3.06 -2.83 -11.73
C HIS A 41 -3.22 -4.35 -11.86
N ALA A 42 -3.92 -5.00 -10.93
CA ALA A 42 -4.15 -6.44 -10.95
C ALA A 42 -4.97 -6.87 -12.20
N ARG A 43 -5.94 -6.07 -12.63
CA ARG A 43 -6.70 -6.31 -13.86
C ARG A 43 -5.84 -6.21 -15.11
N THR A 44 -4.91 -5.26 -15.14
CA THR A 44 -4.06 -5.00 -16.31
C THR A 44 -2.90 -5.99 -16.42
N HIS A 45 -2.30 -6.36 -15.29
CA HIS A 45 -1.06 -7.15 -15.24
C HIS A 45 -1.24 -8.56 -14.64
N GLY A 46 -2.43 -8.89 -14.15
CA GLY A 46 -2.80 -10.20 -13.61
C GLY A 46 -2.38 -10.46 -12.15
N ARG A 47 -1.37 -9.74 -11.62
CA ARG A 47 -0.85 -9.90 -10.25
C ARG A 47 -0.21 -8.63 -9.72
N LEU A 48 -0.05 -8.55 -8.40
CA LEU A 48 0.76 -7.53 -7.72
C LEU A 48 1.83 -8.22 -6.86
N ASP A 49 3.10 -8.02 -7.21
CA ASP A 49 4.23 -8.70 -6.55
C ASP A 49 4.83 -7.92 -5.40
N ALA A 50 4.88 -6.60 -5.55
CA ALA A 50 5.44 -5.69 -4.58
C ALA A 50 4.61 -4.41 -4.56
N LEU A 51 4.46 -3.86 -3.37
CA LEU A 51 3.86 -2.54 -3.14
C LEU A 51 4.91 -1.66 -2.48
N VAL A 52 5.22 -0.54 -3.11
CA VAL A 52 6.12 0.48 -2.55
C VAL A 52 5.31 1.75 -2.30
N ALA A 53 4.92 1.97 -1.05
CA ALA A 53 4.17 3.15 -0.62
C ALA A 53 5.14 4.27 -0.19
N VAL A 54 5.50 5.15 -1.13
CA VAL A 54 6.45 6.28 -0.88
C VAL A 54 5.77 7.65 -0.80
N HIS A 55 4.43 7.68 -0.83
CA HIS A 55 3.69 8.94 -0.79
C HIS A 55 3.86 9.61 0.57
N ALA A 56 3.96 10.94 0.56
CA ALA A 56 3.99 11.74 1.76
C ALA A 56 3.39 13.12 1.49
N GLN A 57 2.64 13.60 2.47
CA GLN A 57 2.29 14.99 2.65
C GLN A 57 3.05 15.48 3.89
N SER A 58 3.92 16.46 3.68
CA SER A 58 4.67 17.14 4.73
C SER A 58 4.14 18.55 4.92
N SER A 59 4.22 19.07 6.15
CA SER A 59 3.94 20.46 6.46
C SER A 59 5.24 21.20 6.84
N ARG A 60 5.30 22.51 6.55
CA ARG A 60 6.36 23.41 7.02
C ARG A 60 5.92 24.27 8.22
N GLN A 61 4.73 24.01 8.76
CA GLN A 61 4.19 24.76 9.88
C GLN A 61 4.99 24.52 11.16
N ASP A 62 5.08 25.56 11.98
CA ASP A 62 5.58 25.46 13.34
C ASP A 62 4.57 24.75 14.25
N MET A 63 5.07 24.18 15.36
CA MET A 63 4.21 23.44 16.29
C MET A 63 3.08 24.28 16.90
N ALA A 64 3.32 25.57 17.14
CA ALA A 64 2.30 26.49 17.63
C ALA A 64 1.18 26.79 16.61
N ALA A 65 1.42 26.53 15.32
CA ALA A 65 0.51 26.83 14.21
C ALA A 65 -0.18 25.57 13.65
N VAL A 66 -0.01 24.41 14.29
CA VAL A 66 -0.65 23.17 13.84
C VAL A 66 -2.16 23.24 14.01
N THR A 67 -2.86 22.86 12.95
CA THR A 67 -4.32 22.75 12.92
C THR A 67 -4.75 21.29 12.85
N THR A 68 -5.94 20.99 13.35
CA THR A 68 -6.56 19.67 13.19
C THR A 68 -6.69 19.31 11.72
N ALA A 69 -7.14 20.24 10.87
CA ALA A 69 -7.25 20.03 9.42
C ALA A 69 -5.90 19.65 8.76
N GLY A 70 -4.79 20.28 9.18
CA GLY A 70 -3.46 19.95 8.67
C GLY A 70 -2.97 18.56 9.12
N LEU A 71 -3.28 18.19 10.37
CA LEU A 71 -3.03 16.84 10.89
C LEU A 71 -3.87 15.81 10.12
N ASP A 72 -5.17 16.03 10.00
CA ASP A 72 -6.10 15.13 9.32
C ASP A 72 -5.71 14.91 7.87
N ALA A 73 -5.31 15.96 7.16
CA ALA A 73 -4.82 15.86 5.79
C ALA A 73 -3.54 15.00 5.72
N SER A 74 -2.60 15.20 6.65
CA SER A 74 -1.35 14.43 6.69
C SER A 74 -1.59 12.97 7.05
N PHE A 75 -2.49 12.68 8.01
CA PHE A 75 -2.89 11.33 8.38
C PHE A 75 -3.67 10.63 7.26
N ALA A 76 -4.54 11.35 6.56
CA ALA A 76 -5.28 10.85 5.41
C ALA A 76 -4.34 10.32 4.31
N VAL A 77 -3.31 11.09 3.97
CA VAL A 77 -2.32 10.71 2.95
C VAL A 77 -1.34 9.69 3.53
N ASN A 78 -0.58 10.02 4.56
CA ASN A 78 0.60 9.25 4.94
C ASN A 78 0.25 7.91 5.59
N THR A 79 -0.79 7.91 6.43
CA THR A 79 -1.12 6.78 7.29
C THR A 79 -2.28 5.98 6.73
N ARG A 80 -3.44 6.63 6.53
CA ARG A 80 -4.66 5.96 6.07
C ARG A 80 -4.46 5.35 4.70
N ALA A 81 -3.93 6.11 3.73
CA ALA A 81 -3.75 5.59 2.38
C ALA A 81 -2.77 4.40 2.35
N THR A 82 -1.66 4.45 3.10
CA THR A 82 -0.74 3.30 3.25
C THR A 82 -1.46 2.06 3.77
N ILE A 83 -2.27 2.18 4.82
CA ILE A 83 -3.03 1.04 5.37
C ILE A 83 -4.01 0.49 4.34
N LEU A 84 -4.75 1.35 3.65
CA LEU A 84 -5.73 0.95 2.64
C LEU A 84 -5.07 0.31 1.41
N LEU A 85 -3.89 0.81 0.98
CA LEU A 85 -3.11 0.20 -0.10
C LEU A 85 -2.67 -1.22 0.29
N VAL A 86 -2.19 -1.41 1.52
CA VAL A 86 -1.79 -2.73 2.02
C VAL A 86 -2.99 -3.68 2.11
N GLN A 87 -4.15 -3.20 2.58
CA GLN A 87 -5.39 -3.99 2.60
C GLN A 87 -5.82 -4.41 1.19
N ALA A 88 -5.83 -3.48 0.23
CA ALA A 88 -6.18 -3.77 -1.14
C ALA A 88 -5.21 -4.76 -1.79
N ALA A 89 -3.89 -4.58 -1.57
CA ALA A 89 -2.85 -5.49 -2.06
C ALA A 89 -3.01 -6.92 -1.50
N ALA A 90 -3.35 -7.03 -0.21
CA ALA A 90 -3.63 -8.32 0.41
C ALA A 90 -4.89 -8.99 -0.17
N ALA A 91 -5.90 -8.21 -0.56
CA ALA A 91 -7.15 -8.70 -1.13
C ALA A 91 -6.98 -9.29 -2.55
N VAL A 92 -6.13 -8.69 -3.39
CA VAL A 92 -5.81 -9.22 -4.74
C VAL A 92 -4.78 -10.35 -4.72
N GLY A 93 -4.27 -10.71 -3.53
CA GLY A 93 -3.46 -11.89 -3.34
C GLY A 93 -1.96 -11.67 -3.48
N TYR A 94 -1.41 -10.64 -2.80
CA TYR A 94 0.02 -10.68 -2.42
C TYR A 94 0.33 -12.07 -1.82
N VAL A 95 1.03 -12.88 -2.60
CA VAL A 95 1.53 -14.16 -2.14
C VAL A 95 2.69 -13.80 -1.25
N ALA A 96 2.55 -13.99 0.05
CA ALA A 96 3.71 -13.99 0.94
C ALA A 96 4.77 -14.85 0.28
N TRP A 97 5.86 -14.21 -0.16
CA TRP A 97 6.94 -14.71 -1.02
C TRP A 97 7.42 -16.14 -0.65
N CYS A 98 7.22 -16.54 0.60
CA CYS A 98 7.45 -17.88 1.11
C CYS A 98 6.66 -19.00 0.38
N CYS A 99 5.45 -18.74 -0.12
CA CYS A 99 4.57 -19.78 -0.69
C CYS A 99 4.86 -20.16 -2.16
N SER A 100 5.70 -19.42 -2.89
CA SER A 100 5.94 -19.65 -4.33
C SER A 100 7.24 -20.41 -4.66
N ARG A 101 8.06 -20.77 -3.67
CA ARG A 101 9.23 -21.64 -3.89
C ARG A 101 8.85 -23.13 -3.80
N PRO A 102 9.18 -23.97 -4.78
CA PRO A 102 8.92 -25.42 -4.73
C PRO A 102 9.62 -26.11 -3.55
N GLU A 103 10.70 -25.51 -3.05
CA GLU A 103 11.47 -25.95 -1.88
C GLU A 103 10.72 -25.75 -0.55
N CYS A 104 9.71 -24.88 -0.52
CA CYS A 104 8.94 -24.56 0.69
C CYS A 104 7.70 -25.47 0.86
N THR A 105 7.74 -26.67 0.28
CA THR A 105 6.63 -27.65 0.31
C THR A 105 6.50 -28.42 1.63
N ARG A 106 7.46 -28.33 2.57
CA ARG A 106 7.42 -29.14 3.82
C ARG A 106 7.11 -28.42 5.12
N VAL A 107 7.10 -27.09 5.19
CA VAL A 107 6.67 -26.38 6.41
C VAL A 107 5.33 -25.71 6.13
N ARG A 108 4.26 -26.37 6.59
CA ARG A 108 2.85 -25.96 6.50
C ARG A 108 2.67 -24.44 6.62
N CYS A 109 2.64 -23.74 5.50
CA CYS A 109 2.06 -22.41 5.42
C CYS A 109 0.54 -22.59 5.42
N ARG A 110 -0.02 -22.94 6.58
CA ARG A 110 -1.47 -22.92 6.78
C ARG A 110 -1.90 -21.47 6.65
N ARG A 111 -2.60 -21.16 5.57
CA ARG A 111 -3.53 -20.02 5.47
C ARG A 111 -4.40 -20.05 6.75
N LYS A 112 -4.03 -19.30 7.78
CA LYS A 112 -4.87 -19.16 8.98
C LYS A 112 -5.99 -18.20 8.60
N SER A 113 -7.04 -18.73 7.98
CA SER A 113 -8.34 -18.07 8.02
C SER A 113 -8.69 -17.87 9.49
N LEU A 114 -8.97 -16.62 9.89
CA LEU A 114 -9.25 -16.18 11.26
C LEU A 114 -10.54 -16.78 11.88
N THR A 115 -11.19 -17.75 11.22
CA THR A 115 -12.32 -18.48 11.76
C THR A 115 -11.84 -19.70 12.55
N ARG A 116 -11.99 -19.62 13.89
CA ARG A 116 -11.77 -20.70 14.87
C ARG A 116 -12.27 -22.05 14.32
N ARG A 117 -11.37 -22.95 13.91
CA ARG A 117 -11.67 -24.38 13.81
C ARG A 117 -10.96 -25.13 14.94
N ARG A 118 -11.77 -25.70 15.84
CA ARG A 118 -11.36 -26.58 16.94
C ARG A 118 -10.39 -27.65 16.41
N LYS A 119 -9.21 -27.75 17.02
CA LYS A 119 -8.29 -28.88 16.81
C LYS A 119 -9.00 -30.15 17.29
N ARG A 120 -9.25 -31.12 16.40
CA ARG A 120 -9.40 -32.53 16.81
C ARG A 120 -8.03 -33.18 16.67
N PRO A 121 -7.54 -33.94 17.67
CA PRO A 121 -6.33 -34.73 17.51
C PRO A 121 -6.65 -35.98 16.67
N CYS A 122 -5.80 -36.28 15.68
CA CYS A 122 -5.79 -37.60 15.05
C CYS A 122 -5.21 -38.59 16.06
N ARG A 123 -5.94 -39.68 16.34
CA ARG A 123 -5.38 -40.87 17.00
C ARG A 123 -4.58 -41.67 15.97
N ALA A 124 -3.50 -42.30 16.45
CA ALA A 124 -2.74 -43.32 15.74
C ALA A 124 -3.54 -44.63 15.67
#